data_AF-A0A3E0NHD8-F1
#
_entry.id   AF-A0A3E0NHD8-F1
#
_cell.length_a   1.000
_cell.length_b   1.000
_cell.length_c   1.000
_cell.angle_alpha   90.00
_cell.angle_beta   90.00
_cell.angle_gamma   90.00
#
_symmetry.space_group_name_H-M   'P 1'
#
loop_
_entity.id
_entity.type
_entity.pdbx_description
1 polymer ?
#
loop_
_entity_poly.entity_id
_entity_poly.type
_entity_poly.pdbx_seq_one_letter_code
_entity_poly.pdbx_strand_id
1 'polypeptide(L)'
;MRELITLPSAVALAGWAQLILCIGVLALPKILGWRKDTAQLRPITREIFWVYAAYTWTMICSFGLVSALAGNWILDAHPLAAALTCYMALFWSVRIVLQFAALDRRDFPVGRIYKLAEVTLVGLFVLLASTYTWAAVDNLTRVVP
;
A
#
# COMPACT_ATOMS: atom_id res chain seq x y z
N MET A 1 -1.25 -26.95 -16.53
CA MET A 1 -0.04 -26.19 -16.96
C MET A 1 -0.50 -25.06 -17.87
N ARG A 2 -0.58 -23.76 -17.56
CA ARG A 2 -0.22 -22.91 -16.42
C ARG A 2 -1.52 -22.23 -15.97
N GLU A 3 -1.89 -22.29 -14.70
CA GLU A 3 -2.91 -21.36 -14.18
C GLU A 3 -2.26 -19.97 -14.16
N LEU A 4 -2.52 -19.17 -15.20
CA LEU A 4 -2.13 -17.77 -15.21
C LEU A 4 -2.95 -17.08 -14.12
N ILE A 5 -2.28 -16.31 -13.26
CA ILE A 5 -2.94 -15.46 -12.27
C ILE A 5 -3.91 -14.54 -13.03
N THR A 6 -5.21 -14.64 -12.74
CA THR A 6 -6.23 -13.79 -13.35
C THR A 6 -6.29 -12.44 -12.63
N LEU A 7 -6.68 -11.37 -13.34
CA LEU A 7 -6.78 -10.03 -12.74
C LEU A 7 -7.68 -10.00 -11.49
N PRO A 8 -8.87 -10.62 -11.46
CA PRO A 8 -9.68 -10.68 -10.24
C PRO A 8 -8.97 -11.38 -9.08
N SER A 9 -8.26 -12.49 -9.35
CA SER A 9 -7.50 -13.19 -8.31
C SER A 9 -6.33 -12.34 -7.78
N ALA A 10 -5.63 -11.61 -8.67
CA ALA A 10 -4.55 -10.71 -8.28
C ALA A 10 -5.04 -9.55 -7.40
N VAL A 11 -6.17 -8.94 -7.76
CA VAL A 11 -6.81 -7.87 -6.98
C VAL A 11 -7.27 -8.38 -5.61
N ALA A 12 -7.89 -9.56 -5.55
CA ALA A 12 -8.29 -10.17 -4.28
C ALA A 12 -7.08 -10.44 -3.37
N LEU A 13 -6.00 -11.01 -3.93
CA LEU A 13 -4.76 -11.28 -3.19
C LEU A 13 -4.10 -9.98 -2.71
N ALA A 14 -4.07 -8.94 -3.54
CA ALA A 14 -3.61 -7.60 -3.17
C ALA A 14 -4.45 -6.98 -2.06
N GLY A 15 -5.77 -7.20 -2.07
CA GLY A 15 -6.68 -6.80 -1.02
C GLY A 15 -6.30 -7.41 0.33
N TRP A 16 -6.20 -8.74 0.38
CA TRP A 16 -5.80 -9.45 1.60
C TRP A 16 -4.40 -9.06 2.07
N ALA A 17 -3.44 -8.90 1.16
CA ALA A 17 -2.10 -8.49 1.51
C ALA A 17 -2.06 -7.09 2.17
N GLN A 18 -2.88 -6.14 1.71
CA GLN A 18 -3.02 -4.83 2.36
C GLN A 18 -3.68 -4.90 3.74
N LEU A 19 -4.66 -5.78 3.93
CA LEU A 19 -5.28 -5.97 5.24
C LEU A 19 -4.29 -6.58 6.24
N ILE A 20 -3.50 -7.56 5.81
CA ILE A 20 -2.40 -8.12 6.62
C ILE A 20 -1.37 -7.03 6.93
N LEU A 21 -1.02 -6.19 5.95
CA LEU A 21 -0.14 -5.04 6.15
C LEU A 21 -0.71 -4.06 7.18
N CYS A 22 -2.01 -3.75 7.13
CA CYS A 22 -2.68 -2.90 8.12
C CYS A 22 -2.48 -3.43 9.55
N ILE A 23 -2.64 -4.74 9.75
CA ILE A 23 -2.41 -5.38 11.05
C ILE A 23 -0.94 -5.24 11.47
N GLY A 24 -0.01 -5.49 10.54
CA GLY A 24 1.43 -5.33 10.78
C GLY A 24 1.82 -3.90 11.17
N VAL A 25 1.25 -2.89 10.52
CA VAL A 25 1.52 -1.47 10.81
C VAL A 25 1.11 -1.09 12.23
N LEU A 26 0.05 -1.67 12.80
CA LEU A 26 -0.36 -1.41 14.19
C LEU A 26 0.70 -1.86 15.21
N ALA A 27 1.54 -2.83 14.87
CA ALA A 27 2.62 -3.29 15.74
C ALA A 27 3.89 -2.43 15.66
N LEU A 28 4.11 -1.70 14.55
CA LEU A 28 5.33 -0.93 14.30
C LEU A 28 5.65 0.13 15.37
N PRO A 29 4.68 0.93 15.87
CA PRO A 29 4.95 1.90 16.93
C PRO A 29 5.60 1.32 18.18
N LYS A 30 5.27 0.06 18.51
CA LYS A 30 5.82 -0.65 19.67
C LYS A 30 7.16 -1.29 19.34
N ILE A 31 7.28 -1.96 18.19
CA ILE A 31 8.50 -2.69 17.78
C ILE A 31 9.67 -1.73 17.54
N LEU A 32 9.40 -0.60 16.88
CA LEU A 32 10.42 0.36 16.48
C LEU A 32 10.59 1.51 17.49
N GLY A 33 9.79 1.55 18.56
CA GLY A 33 9.93 2.58 19.58
C GLY A 33 9.46 3.98 19.17
N TRP A 34 8.65 4.11 18.12
CA TRP A 34 8.24 5.41 17.57
C TRP A 34 7.60 6.36 18.58
N ARG A 35 6.95 5.86 19.63
CA ARG A 35 6.42 6.72 20.69
C ARG A 35 7.53 7.49 21.42
N LYS A 36 8.70 6.88 21.61
CA LYS A 36 9.87 7.54 22.20
C LYS A 36 10.49 8.53 21.20
N ASP A 37 10.64 8.13 19.94
CA ASP A 37 11.25 8.98 18.91
C ASP A 37 10.41 10.23 18.63
N THR A 38 9.10 10.03 18.42
CA THR A 38 8.16 11.14 18.16
C THR A 38 7.98 12.05 19.37
N ALA A 39 8.24 11.58 20.60
CA ALA A 39 8.18 12.41 21.80
C ALA A 39 9.25 13.51 21.82
N GLN A 40 10.36 13.34 21.08
CA GLN A 40 11.44 14.33 20.96
C GLN A 40 11.09 15.47 20.00
N LEU A 41 10.02 15.32 19.21
CA LEU A 41 9.54 16.35 18.29
C LEU A 41 8.76 17.44 19.04
N ARG A 42 8.63 18.62 18.41
CA ARG A 42 7.68 19.65 18.85
C ARG A 42 6.26 19.06 18.91
N PRO A 43 5.40 19.47 19.88
CA PRO A 43 4.08 18.88 20.06
C PRO A 43 3.24 18.82 18.78
N ILE A 44 3.17 19.92 18.04
CA ILE A 44 2.41 20.00 16.78
C ILE A 44 2.98 19.06 15.70
N THR A 45 4.30 18.94 15.59
CA THR A 45 4.95 18.06 14.61
C THR A 45 4.69 16.59 14.94
N ARG A 46 4.72 16.23 16.22
CA ARG A 46 4.35 14.89 16.70
C ARG A 46 2.90 14.56 16.36
N GLU A 47 1.98 15.49 16.59
CA GLU A 47 0.55 15.29 16.30
C GLU A 47 0.33 15.09 14.79
N ILE A 48 0.94 15.92 13.95
CA ILE A 48 0.86 15.80 12.50
C ILE A 48 1.37 14.44 12.02
N PHE A 49 2.47 13.94 12.59
CA PHE A 49 2.97 12.59 12.29
C PHE A 49 1.90 11.51 12.54
N TRP A 50 1.24 11.54 13.69
CA TRP A 50 0.21 10.56 14.03
C TRP A 50 -1.06 10.71 13.19
N VAL A 51 -1.42 11.94 12.82
CA VAL A 51 -2.54 12.21 11.90
C VAL A 51 -2.26 11.60 10.53
N TYR A 52 -1.07 11.84 9.94
CA TYR A 52 -0.72 11.25 8.65
C TYR A 52 -0.56 9.74 8.71
N ALA A 53 -0.05 9.20 9.82
CA ALA A 53 0.00 7.75 10.04
C ALA A 53 -1.42 7.15 10.03
N ALA A 54 -2.38 7.79 10.72
CA ALA A 54 -3.77 7.35 10.75
C ALA A 54 -4.44 7.45 9.37
N TYR A 55 -4.25 8.55 8.64
CA TYR A 55 -4.79 8.72 7.29
C TYR A 55 -4.26 7.66 6.33
N THR A 56 -2.95 7.43 6.35
CA THR A 56 -2.31 6.43 5.50
C THR A 56 -2.81 5.03 5.83
N TRP A 57 -2.91 4.70 7.12
CA TRP A 57 -3.43 3.40 7.56
C TRP A 57 -4.88 3.18 7.10
N THR A 58 -5.77 4.14 7.35
CA THR A 58 -7.17 4.05 6.93
C THR A 58 -7.29 3.87 5.42
N MET A 59 -6.50 4.60 4.65
CA MET A 59 -6.48 4.49 3.18
C MET A 59 -6.08 3.08 2.71
N ILE A 60 -4.99 2.52 3.26
CA ILE A 60 -4.54 1.16 2.94
C ILE A 60 -5.62 0.14 3.33
N CYS A 61 -6.28 0.32 4.47
CA CYS A 61 -7.32 -0.62 4.90
C CYS A 61 -8.56 -0.51 4.02
N SER A 62 -8.99 0.69 3.61
CA SER A 62 -10.09 0.87 2.67
C SER A 62 -9.78 0.23 1.30
N PHE A 63 -8.57 0.41 0.79
CA PHE A 63 -8.12 -0.24 -0.44
C PHE A 63 -8.09 -1.77 -0.32
N GLY A 64 -7.62 -2.27 0.82
CA GLY A 64 -7.64 -3.68 1.16
C GLY A 64 -9.05 -4.26 1.17
N LEU A 65 -9.98 -3.60 1.87
CA LEU A 65 -11.38 -4.04 2.00
C LEU A 65 -12.10 -4.06 0.66
N VAL A 66 -12.02 -2.98 -0.13
CA VAL A 66 -12.71 -2.94 -1.43
C VAL A 66 -12.15 -3.99 -2.38
N SER A 67 -10.84 -4.22 -2.38
CA SER A 67 -10.22 -5.20 -3.29
C SER A 67 -10.51 -6.64 -2.87
N ALA A 68 -10.53 -6.92 -1.56
CA ALA A 68 -10.76 -8.27 -1.04
C ALA A 68 -12.24 -8.68 -1.09
N LEU A 69 -13.16 -7.75 -0.81
CA LEU A 69 -14.59 -8.05 -0.64
C LEU A 69 -15.45 -7.63 -1.82
N ALA A 70 -15.00 -6.63 -2.60
CA ALA A 70 -15.77 -6.01 -3.68
C ALA A 70 -14.92 -5.82 -4.94
N GLY A 71 -14.02 -6.77 -5.24
CA GLY A 71 -13.12 -6.68 -6.39
C GLY A 71 -13.85 -6.53 -7.73
N ASN A 72 -15.08 -7.04 -7.84
CA ASN A 72 -15.93 -6.84 -9.00
C ASN A 72 -16.36 -5.38 -9.21
N TRP A 73 -16.53 -4.59 -8.15
CA TRP A 73 -16.90 -3.16 -8.25
C TRP A 73 -15.78 -2.28 -8.79
N ILE A 74 -14.53 -2.71 -8.65
CA ILE A 74 -13.36 -1.96 -9.13
C ILE A 74 -12.79 -2.52 -10.43
N LEU A 75 -13.46 -3.52 -11.02
CA LEU A 75 -13.08 -4.16 -12.29
C LEU A 75 -14.24 -4.20 -13.30
N ASP A 76 -15.32 -3.45 -13.06
CA ASP A 76 -16.53 -3.46 -13.89
C ASP A 76 -16.43 -2.59 -15.16
N ALA A 77 -15.29 -1.93 -15.41
CA ALA A 77 -15.11 -0.95 -16.48
C ALA A 77 -16.12 0.22 -16.41
N HIS A 78 -16.58 0.59 -15.22
CA HIS A 78 -17.21 1.88 -15.01
C HIS A 78 -16.13 2.98 -14.88
N PRO A 79 -16.38 4.24 -15.32
CA PRO A 79 -15.42 5.34 -15.16
C PRO A 79 -14.94 5.53 -13.71
N LEU A 80 -15.80 5.26 -12.73
CA LEU A 80 -15.44 5.30 -11.31
C LEU A 80 -14.43 4.20 -10.94
N ALA A 81 -14.61 2.98 -11.44
CA ALA A 81 -13.68 1.88 -11.22
C ALA A 81 -12.31 2.19 -11.84
N ALA A 82 -12.29 2.77 -13.05
CA ALA A 82 -11.07 3.25 -13.68
C ALA A 82 -10.37 4.33 -12.83
N ALA A 83 -11.10 5.36 -12.41
CA ALA A 83 -10.55 6.43 -11.58
C ALA A 83 -9.98 5.91 -10.24
N LEU A 84 -10.71 5.00 -9.58
CA LEU A 84 -10.28 4.41 -8.31
C LEU A 84 -9.05 3.53 -8.48
N THR A 85 -9.01 2.65 -9.49
CA THR A 85 -7.85 1.80 -9.75
C THR A 85 -6.62 2.60 -10.18
N CYS A 86 -6.79 3.66 -10.98
CA CYS A 86 -5.73 4.64 -11.26
C CYS A 86 -5.21 5.30 -9.98
N TYR A 87 -6.10 5.71 -9.07
CA TYR A 87 -5.72 6.32 -7.80
C TYR A 87 -4.91 5.34 -6.93
N MET A 88 -5.33 4.09 -6.83
CA MET A 88 -4.62 3.05 -6.08
C MET A 88 -3.25 2.75 -6.70
N ALA A 89 -3.16 2.70 -8.04
CA ALA A 89 -1.91 2.53 -8.76
C ALA A 89 -0.93 3.68 -8.48
N LEU A 90 -1.43 4.93 -8.54
CA LEU A 90 -0.65 6.12 -8.23
C LEU A 90 -0.19 6.12 -6.77
N PHE A 91 -1.08 5.82 -5.82
CA PHE A 91 -0.75 5.77 -4.40
C PHE A 91 0.41 4.82 -4.11
N TRP A 92 0.35 3.59 -4.61
CA TRP A 92 1.40 2.60 -4.38
C TRP A 92 2.69 2.94 -5.12
N SER A 93 2.60 3.53 -6.32
CA SER A 93 3.77 3.99 -7.08
C SER A 93 4.48 5.14 -6.35
N VAL A 94 3.74 6.14 -5.87
CA VAL A 94 4.27 7.23 -5.05
C VAL A 94 4.90 6.68 -3.77
N ARG A 95 4.26 5.70 -3.12
CA ARG A 95 4.82 5.07 -1.91
C ARG A 95 6.18 4.43 -2.15
N ILE A 96 6.40 3.81 -3.31
CA ILE A 96 7.69 3.27 -3.73
C ILE A 96 8.68 4.42 -3.94
N VAL A 97 8.31 5.45 -4.72
CA VAL A 97 9.20 6.60 -4.98
C VAL A 97 9.65 7.24 -3.68
N LEU A 98 8.74 7.53 -2.74
CA LEU A 98 9.07 8.12 -1.45
C LEU A 98 10.01 7.23 -0.62
N GLN A 99 9.89 5.89 -0.72
CA GLN A 99 10.76 4.96 0.00
C GLN A 99 12.23 5.12 -0.39
N PHE A 100 12.51 5.43 -1.65
CA PHE A 100 13.87 5.47 -2.19
C PHE A 100 14.39 6.90 -2.39
N ALA A 101 13.52 7.86 -2.65
CA ALA A 101 13.89 9.24 -2.95
C ALA A 101 13.84 10.17 -1.72
N ALA A 102 12.93 9.92 -0.77
CA ALA A 102 12.71 10.81 0.37
C ALA A 102 13.23 10.27 1.70
N LEU A 103 13.32 8.95 1.87
CA LEU A 103 13.80 8.35 3.11
C LEU A 103 15.31 8.12 3.07
N ASP A 104 16.02 8.72 4.02
CA ASP A 104 17.41 8.39 4.28
C ASP A 104 17.49 7.01 4.96
N ARG A 105 18.18 6.08 4.29
CA ARG A 105 18.29 4.68 4.75
C ARG A 105 19.51 4.44 5.61
N ARG A 106 20.35 5.45 5.82
CA ARG A 106 21.59 5.33 6.62
C ARG A 106 21.31 4.99 8.08
N ASP A 107 20.21 5.50 8.62
CA ASP A 107 19.81 5.31 10.02
C ASP A 107 18.84 4.13 10.22
N PHE A 108 18.65 3.29 9.20
CA PHE A 108 17.76 2.14 9.32
C PHE A 108 18.34 1.10 10.28
N PRO A 109 17.49 0.38 11.04
CA PRO A 109 17.95 -0.65 11.96
C PRO A 109 18.78 -1.71 11.23
N VAL A 110 20.02 -1.89 11.69
CA VAL A 110 20.95 -2.87 11.13
C VAL A 110 20.62 -4.28 11.62
N GLY A 111 20.55 -5.24 10.69
CA GLY A 111 20.32 -6.65 11.00
C GLY A 111 19.62 -7.40 9.88
N ARG A 112 19.82 -8.72 9.82
CA ARG A 112 19.25 -9.58 8.76
C ARG A 112 17.72 -9.55 8.75
N ILE A 113 17.09 -9.48 9.93
CA ILE A 113 15.63 -9.42 10.08
C ILE A 113 15.04 -8.12 9.54
N TYR A 114 15.68 -6.97 9.81
CA TYR A 114 15.23 -5.66 9.34
C TYR A 114 15.39 -5.52 7.83
N LYS A 115 16.50 -6.02 7.28
CA LYS A 115 16.71 -6.08 5.83
C LYS A 115 15.69 -7.00 5.15
N LEU A 116 15.40 -8.16 5.73
CA LEU A 116 14.37 -9.06 5.20
C LEU A 116 12.98 -8.42 5.24
N ALA A 117 12.63 -7.75 6.34
CA ALA A 117 11.37 -7.03 6.47
C ALA A 117 11.26 -5.91 5.43
N GLU A 118 12.34 -5.14 5.23
CA GLU A 118 12.39 -4.08 4.23
C GLU A 118 12.21 -4.63 2.80
N VAL A 119 12.95 -5.68 2.42
CA VAL A 119 12.82 -6.31 1.10
C VAL A 119 11.42 -6.86 0.89
N THR A 120 10.85 -7.51 1.92
CA THR A 120 9.47 -8.03 1.88
C THR A 120 8.45 -6.91 1.68
N LEU A 121 8.59 -5.80 2.42
CA LEU A 121 7.69 -4.66 2.31
C LEU A 121 7.80 -3.96 0.95
N VAL A 122 9.01 -3.73 0.45
CA VAL A 122 9.22 -3.17 -0.88
C VAL A 122 8.64 -4.08 -1.96
N GLY A 123 8.88 -5.39 -1.85
CA GLY A 123 8.31 -6.38 -2.77
C GLY A 123 6.78 -6.34 -2.77
N LEU A 124 6.16 -6.21 -1.59
CA LEU A 124 4.72 -6.00 -1.45
C LEU A 124 4.27 -4.72 -2.13
N PHE A 125 4.97 -3.59 -1.95
CA PHE A 125 4.57 -2.33 -2.60
C PHE A 125 4.65 -2.42 -4.13
N VAL A 126 5.69 -3.06 -4.66
CA VAL A 126 5.84 -3.31 -6.11
C VAL A 126 4.71 -4.20 -6.63
N LEU A 127 4.36 -5.26 -5.90
CA LEU A 127 3.23 -6.13 -6.22
C LEU A 127 1.93 -5.33 -6.29
N LEU A 128 1.64 -4.53 -5.26
CA LEU A 128 0.42 -3.71 -5.20
C LEU A 128 0.37 -2.68 -6.33
N ALA A 129 1.46 -1.94 -6.56
CA ALA A 129 1.55 -0.98 -7.66
C ALA A 129 1.31 -1.66 -9.01
N SER A 130 1.91 -2.83 -9.24
CA SER A 130 1.76 -3.57 -10.50
C SER A 130 0.34 -4.08 -10.69
N THR A 131 -0.28 -4.67 -9.65
CA THR A 131 -1.66 -5.17 -9.70
C THR A 131 -2.66 -4.05 -10.00
N TYR A 132 -2.56 -2.91 -9.32
CA TYR A 132 -3.49 -1.81 -9.56
C TYR A 132 -3.22 -1.07 -10.86
N THR A 133 -1.97 -1.03 -11.34
CA THR A 133 -1.68 -0.54 -12.69
C THR A 133 -2.32 -1.43 -13.76
N TRP A 134 -2.24 -2.75 -13.60
CA TRP A 134 -2.93 -3.67 -14.50
C TRP A 134 -4.45 -3.48 -14.46
N ALA A 135 -5.05 -3.38 -13.27
CA ALA A 135 -6.48 -3.09 -13.12
C ALA A 135 -6.91 -1.77 -13.76
N ALA A 136 -6.09 -0.72 -13.60
CA ALA A 136 -6.33 0.59 -14.20
C ALA A 136 -6.30 0.55 -15.72
N VAL A 137 -5.29 -0.09 -16.31
CA VAL A 137 -5.17 -0.25 -17.76
C VAL A 137 -6.36 -1.05 -18.30
N ASP A 138 -6.70 -2.18 -17.67
CA ASP A 138 -7.82 -3.01 -18.07
C ASP A 138 -9.16 -2.25 -18.04
N ASN A 139 -9.43 -1.50 -16.96
CA ASN A 139 -10.61 -0.63 -16.90
C ASN A 139 -10.59 0.46 -17.98
N LEU A 140 -9.48 1.18 -18.16
CA LEU A 140 -9.39 2.28 -19.14
C LEU A 140 -9.59 1.79 -20.58
N THR A 141 -9.04 0.63 -20.93
CA THR A 141 -9.23 0.02 -22.27
C THR A 141 -10.65 -0.44 -22.56
N ARG A 142 -11.45 -0.68 -21.51
CA ARG A 142 -12.85 -1.10 -21.63
C ARG A 142 -13.85 0.05 -21.45
N VAL A 143 -13.45 1.12 -20.75
CA VAL A 143 -14.23 2.35 -20.56
C VAL A 143 -14.21 3.22 -21.81
N VAL A 144 -13.06 3.31 -22.48
CA VAL A 144 -12.91 4.08 -23.72
C VAL A 144 -13.00 3.10 -24.90
N PRO A 145 -14.12 3.06 -25.64
CA PRO A 145 -14.24 2.18 -26.81
C PRO A 145 -13.29 2.57 -27.95
#